data_AF-A0A955H1G6-F1
#
_entry.id   AF-A0A955H1G6-F1
#
_cell.length_a   1.000
_cell.length_b   1.000
_cell.length_c   1.000
_cell.angle_alpha   90.00
_cell.angle_beta   90.00
_cell.angle_gamma   90.00
#
_symmetry.space_group_name_H-M   'P 1'
#
loop_
_entity.id
_entity.type
_entity.pdbx_description
1 polymer ?
#
loop_
_entity_poly.entity_id
_entity_poly.type
_entity_poly.pdbx_seq_one_letter_code
_entity_poly.pdbx_strand_id
1 'polypeptide(L)'
;MPVIKIYCLPESTEEKLTGLYRSIVHAVASIPEIGVSDKKDISCLFIPDMMKYGLGTEIIVEITGLYERPERTEEVRNKLATNIGEAVHSLYPSTELVECFVFPFNPTQGFWSSRQ
;
A
#
# COMPACT_ATOMS: atom_id res chain seq x y z
N MET A 1 5.61 -7.58 7.82
CA MET A 1 4.35 -7.59 7.08
C MET A 1 3.97 -6.14 6.84
N PRO A 2 4.17 -5.59 5.61
CA PRO A 2 3.67 -4.26 5.30
C PRO A 2 2.15 -4.19 5.46
N VAL A 3 1.69 -3.06 5.98
CA VAL A 3 0.28 -2.69 6.10
C VAL A 3 0.06 -1.51 5.17
N ILE A 4 -0.71 -1.75 4.12
CA ILE A 4 -1.04 -0.80 3.06
C ILE A 4 -2.46 -0.33 3.32
N LYS A 5 -2.63 0.97 3.50
CA LYS A 5 -3.93 1.61 3.68
C LYS A 5 -4.18 2.52 2.49
N ILE A 6 -5.39 2.48 1.97
CA ILE A 6 -5.79 3.30 0.84
C ILE A 6 -7.03 4.09 1.25
N TYR A 7 -6.96 5.40 1.02
CA TYR A 7 -7.99 6.37 1.38
C TYR A 7 -8.54 7.04 0.12
N CYS A 8 -9.72 7.63 0.25
CA CYS A 8 -10.33 8.47 -0.78
C CYS A 8 -10.59 7.76 -2.11
N LEU A 9 -10.76 6.43 -2.09
CA LEU A 9 -11.13 5.67 -3.27
C LEU A 9 -12.54 6.09 -3.73
N PRO A 10 -12.77 6.27 -5.05
CA PRO A 10 -14.12 6.44 -5.56
C PRO A 10 -14.95 5.17 -5.31
N GLU A 11 -16.27 5.31 -5.36
CA GLU A 11 -17.18 4.14 -5.25
C GLU A 11 -16.75 3.06 -6.24
N SER A 12 -16.45 1.87 -5.72
CA SER A 12 -15.82 0.78 -6.47
C SER A 12 -16.51 -0.53 -6.18
N THR A 13 -16.59 -1.39 -7.19
CA THR A 13 -17.12 -2.75 -7.03
C THR A 13 -16.11 -3.64 -6.31
N GLU A 14 -16.60 -4.71 -5.67
CA GLU A 14 -15.73 -5.72 -5.04
C GLU A 14 -14.73 -6.32 -6.03
N GLU A 15 -15.14 -6.51 -7.29
CA GLU A 15 -14.26 -6.99 -8.36
C GLU A 15 -13.13 -6.00 -8.65
N LYS A 16 -13.43 -4.70 -8.73
CA LYS A 16 -12.41 -3.66 -8.94
C LYS A 16 -11.45 -3.57 -7.75
N LEU A 17 -11.97 -3.65 -6.52
CA LEU A 17 -11.15 -3.68 -5.30
C LEU A 17 -10.28 -4.94 -5.22
N THR A 18 -10.81 -6.09 -5.64
CA THR A 18 -10.04 -7.34 -5.75
C THR A 18 -8.93 -7.23 -6.80
N GLY A 19 -9.22 -6.58 -7.93
CA GLY A 19 -8.23 -6.28 -8.96
C GLY A 19 -7.10 -5.41 -8.41
N LEU A 20 -7.46 -4.33 -7.72
CA LEU A 20 -6.51 -3.44 -7.05
C LEU A 20 -5.66 -4.17 -6.02
N TYR A 21 -6.28 -4.98 -5.16
CA TYR A 21 -5.58 -5.80 -4.19
C TYR A 21 -4.52 -6.68 -4.85
N ARG A 22 -4.86 -7.38 -5.94
CA ARG A 22 -3.92 -8.24 -6.67
C ARG A 22 -2.78 -7.45 -7.30
N SER A 23 -3.07 -6.29 -7.89
CA SER A 23 -2.05 -5.41 -8.46
C SER A 23 -1.07 -4.92 -7.39
N ILE A 24 -1.56 -4.56 -6.21
CA ILE A 24 -0.73 -4.14 -5.08
C ILE A 24 0.14 -5.30 -4.58
N VAL A 25 -0.44 -6.49 -4.37
CA VAL A 25 0.32 -7.68 -3.95
C VAL A 25 1.44 -7.97 -4.95
N HIS A 26 1.14 -7.89 -6.26
CA HIS A 26 2.14 -8.09 -7.31
C HIS A 26 3.23 -7.02 -7.28
N ALA A 27 2.85 -5.74 -7.15
CA ALA A 27 3.79 -4.61 -7.06
C ALA A 27 4.78 -4.79 -5.89
N VAL A 28 4.29 -5.22 -4.72
CA VAL A 28 5.14 -5.48 -3.55
C VAL A 28 6.04 -6.70 -3.78
N ALA A 29 5.47 -7.82 -4.26
CA ALA A 29 6.21 -9.06 -4.49
C ALA A 29 7.28 -8.94 -5.58
N SER A 30 7.16 -7.96 -6.49
CA SER A 30 8.16 -7.65 -7.52
C SER A 30 9.46 -7.04 -6.97
N ILE A 31 9.51 -6.74 -5.67
CA ILE A 31 10.68 -6.16 -4.98
C ILE A 31 11.19 -7.17 -3.94
N PRO A 32 12.14 -8.04 -4.31
CA PRO A 32 12.63 -9.12 -3.43
C PRO A 32 13.12 -8.65 -2.06
N GLU A 33 13.69 -7.44 -1.99
CA GLU A 33 14.23 -6.82 -0.77
C GLU A 33 13.15 -6.50 0.28
N ILE A 34 11.88 -6.41 -0.14
CA ILE A 34 10.76 -6.27 0.79
C ILE A 34 10.48 -7.60 1.52
N GLY A 35 10.86 -8.74 0.94
CA GLY A 35 10.73 -10.06 1.56
C GLY A 35 9.27 -10.49 1.74
N VAL A 36 8.42 -10.10 0.79
CA VAL A 36 7.01 -10.50 0.70
C VAL A 36 6.87 -11.47 -0.45
N SER A 37 6.39 -12.67 -0.15
CA SER A 37 6.32 -13.76 -1.15
C SER A 37 4.90 -13.97 -1.67
N ASP A 38 3.91 -13.74 -0.81
CA ASP A 38 2.52 -13.94 -1.14
C ASP A 38 1.57 -12.94 -0.47
N LYS A 39 0.28 -13.12 -0.74
CA LYS A 39 -0.82 -12.30 -0.23
C LYS A 39 -1.01 -12.36 1.30
N LYS A 40 -0.46 -13.37 1.98
CA LYS A 40 -0.57 -13.55 3.44
C LYS A 40 0.47 -12.69 4.17
N ASP A 41 1.50 -12.23 3.47
CA ASP A 41 2.56 -11.38 4.01
C ASP A 41 2.25 -9.88 3.91
N ILE A 42 1.04 -9.52 3.45
CA ILE A 42 0.58 -8.13 3.29
C ILE A 42 -0.78 -7.96 3.94
N SER A 43 -0.98 -6.87 4.67
CA SER A 43 -2.31 -6.36 5.00
C SER A 43 -2.64 -5.21 4.06
N CYS A 44 -3.71 -5.33 3.29
CA CYS A 44 -4.18 -4.26 2.39
C CYS A 44 -5.59 -3.85 2.82
N LEU A 45 -5.78 -2.58 3.15
CA LEU A 45 -7.00 -2.04 3.72
C LEU A 45 -7.53 -0.92 2.83
N PHE A 46 -8.80 -1.01 2.46
CA PHE A 46 -9.53 0.03 1.75
C PHE A 46 -10.38 0.78 2.77
N ILE A 47 -9.91 1.93 3.22
CA ILE A 47 -10.53 2.66 4.33
C ILE A 47 -11.72 3.46 3.79
N PRO A 48 -12.94 3.26 4.32
CA PRO A 48 -14.09 4.02 3.87
C PRO A 48 -14.04 5.46 4.39
N ASP A 49 -14.22 6.42 3.50
CA ASP A 49 -14.33 7.82 3.88
C ASP A 49 -15.74 8.16 4.39
N MET A 50 -15.80 8.96 5.46
CA MET A 50 -17.06 9.50 5.95
C MET A 50 -17.59 10.65 5.08
N MET A 51 -16.70 11.31 4.33
CA MET A 51 -17.03 12.41 3.42
C MET A 51 -16.92 11.93 1.97
N LYS A 52 -18.00 12.12 1.19
CA LYS A 52 -18.01 11.77 -0.25
C LYS A 52 -17.36 12.82 -1.15
N TYR A 53 -17.26 14.06 -0.66
CA TYR A 53 -16.66 15.15 -1.41
C TYR A 53 -15.16 14.88 -1.62
N GLY A 54 -14.68 14.96 -2.85
CA GLY A 54 -13.28 14.73 -3.22
C GLY A 54 -12.89 13.26 -3.46
N LEU A 55 -13.80 12.30 -3.27
CA LEU A 55 -13.52 10.89 -3.55
C LEU A 55 -13.08 10.68 -5.00
N GLY A 56 -11.97 9.98 -5.18
CA GLY A 56 -11.37 9.70 -6.47
C GLY A 56 -10.74 10.88 -7.18
N THR A 57 -10.77 12.10 -6.60
CA THR A 57 -9.97 13.24 -7.09
C THR A 57 -8.51 13.06 -6.66
N GLU A 58 -8.32 12.71 -5.40
CA GLU A 58 -7.04 12.37 -4.80
C GLU A 58 -7.16 10.99 -4.13
N ILE A 59 -6.15 10.14 -4.31
CA ILE A 59 -6.05 8.85 -3.61
C ILE A 59 -4.76 8.87 -2.80
N ILE A 60 -4.88 8.60 -1.50
CA ILE A 60 -3.75 8.54 -0.59
C ILE A 60 -3.47 7.08 -0.24
N VAL A 61 -2.21 6.69 -0.38
CA VAL A 61 -1.72 5.37 0.00
C VAL A 61 -0.69 5.52 1.11
N GLU A 62 -0.93 4.89 2.25
CA GLU A 62 0.05 4.78 3.33
C GLU A 62 0.58 3.35 3.43
N ILE A 63 1.90 3.21 3.45
CA ILE A 63 2.57 1.93 3.65
C ILE A 63 3.30 2.00 4.98
N THR A 64 2.88 1.17 5.93
CA THR A 64 3.40 1.10 7.30
C THR A 64 3.78 -0.35 7.64
N GLY A 65 4.31 -0.62 8.83
CA GLY A 65 4.68 -1.98 9.26
C GLY A 65 5.83 -2.62 8.46
N LEU A 66 6.50 -1.84 7.61
CA LEU A 66 7.69 -2.24 6.89
C LEU A 66 8.91 -2.09 7.83
N TYR A 67 9.33 -3.18 8.45
CA TYR A 67 10.41 -3.13 9.43
C TYR A 67 11.68 -2.61 8.82
N GLU A 68 12.40 -1.79 9.56
CA GLU A 68 13.76 -1.39 9.19
C GLU A 68 14.65 -2.62 9.09
N ARG A 69 15.28 -2.78 7.92
CA ARG A 69 16.27 -3.82 7.64
C ARG A 69 17.33 -3.25 6.70
N PRO A 70 18.58 -3.74 6.75
CA PRO A 70 19.67 -3.24 5.88
C PRO A 70 19.33 -3.27 4.39
N GLU A 71 18.61 -4.30 3.94
CA GLU A 71 18.21 -4.47 2.54
C GLU A 71 17.07 -3.53 2.10
N ARG A 72 16.32 -2.92 3.03
CA ARG A 72 15.17 -2.04 2.73
C ARG A 72 15.60 -0.58 2.71
N THR A 73 16.54 -0.29 1.81
CA THR A 73 17.15 1.03 1.62
C THR A 73 16.12 2.09 1.21
N GLU A 74 16.54 3.35 1.19
CA GLU A 74 15.70 4.45 0.66
C GLU A 74 15.27 4.18 -0.78
N GLU A 75 16.19 3.71 -1.63
CA GLU A 75 15.90 3.35 -3.02
C GLU A 75 14.83 2.26 -3.12
N VAL A 76 14.92 1.23 -2.29
CA VAL A 76 13.92 0.14 -2.22
C VAL A 76 12.55 0.69 -1.79
N ARG A 77 12.51 1.61 -0.82
CA ARG A 77 11.26 2.26 -0.38
C ARG A 77 10.67 3.17 -1.45
N ASN A 78 11.50 3.93 -2.17
CA ASN A 78 11.06 4.77 -3.28
C ASN A 78 10.48 3.90 -4.42
N LYS A 79 11.17 2.81 -4.76
CA LYS A 79 10.67 1.83 -5.75
C LYS A 79 9.32 1.22 -5.32
N LEU A 80 9.17 0.90 -4.04
CA LEU A 80 7.91 0.39 -3.50
C LEU A 80 6.77 1.42 -3.63
N ALA A 81 7.03 2.67 -3.25
CA ALA A 81 6.07 3.77 -3.39
C ALA A 81 5.63 3.96 -4.85
N THR A 82 6.60 4.00 -5.77
CA THR A 82 6.35 4.15 -7.20
C THR A 82 5.51 2.99 -7.75
N ASN A 83 5.92 1.74 -7.50
CA ASN A 83 5.22 0.57 -8.03
C ASN A 83 3.76 0.50 -7.55
N ILE A 84 3.50 0.84 -6.28
CA ILE A 84 2.12 0.84 -5.74
C ILE A 84 1.34 2.04 -6.27
N GLY A 85 1.93 3.23 -6.31
CA GLY A 85 1.31 4.42 -6.87
C GLY A 85 0.88 4.22 -8.32
N GLU A 86 1.75 3.64 -9.15
CA GLU A 86 1.45 3.30 -10.55
C GLU A 86 0.34 2.24 -10.67
N ALA A 87 0.35 1.22 -9.80
CA ALA A 87 -0.68 0.19 -9.79
C ALA A 87 -2.07 0.76 -9.44
N VAL A 88 -2.12 1.71 -8.49
CA VAL A 88 -3.35 2.43 -8.12
C VAL A 88 -3.79 3.33 -9.28
N HIS A 89 -2.90 4.20 -9.77
CA HIS A 89 -3.20 5.14 -10.84
C HIS A 89 -3.71 4.43 -12.11
N SER A 90 -3.13 3.28 -12.47
CA SER A 90 -3.56 2.50 -13.64
C SER A 90 -5.01 2.01 -13.55
N LEU A 91 -5.53 1.77 -12.35
CA LEU A 91 -6.90 1.31 -12.11
C LEU A 91 -7.90 2.46 -11.90
N TYR A 92 -7.40 3.66 -11.62
CA TYR A 92 -8.17 4.90 -11.45
C TYR A 92 -7.60 6.02 -12.33
N PRO A 93 -7.63 5.87 -13.67
CA PRO A 93 -6.99 6.82 -14.58
C PRO A 93 -7.66 8.21 -14.61
N SER A 94 -8.85 8.34 -14.00
CA SER A 94 -9.55 9.62 -13.86
C SER A 94 -9.17 10.38 -12.57
N THR A 95 -8.34 9.79 -11.71
CA THR A 95 -7.88 10.43 -10.48
C THR A 95 -6.78 11.44 -10.82
N GLU A 96 -6.89 12.65 -10.27
CA GLU A 96 -5.98 13.75 -10.56
C GLU A 96 -4.63 13.55 -9.85
N LEU A 97 -4.66 12.97 -8.64
CA LEU A 97 -3.48 12.78 -7.82
C LEU A 97 -3.50 11.42 -7.09
N VAL A 98 -2.37 10.70 -7.14
CA VAL A 98 -2.12 9.54 -6.29
C VAL A 98 -0.87 9.81 -5.48
N GLU A 99 -0.99 9.90 -4.17
CA GLU A 99 0.15 10.05 -3.26
C GLU A 99 0.43 8.73 -2.55
N CYS A 100 1.72 8.36 -2.48
CA CYS A 100 2.15 7.13 -1.83
C CYS A 100 3.26 7.41 -0.81
N PHE A 101 2.93 7.20 0.46
CA PHE A 101 3.84 7.45 1.58
C PHE A 101 4.34 6.13 2.17
N VAL A 102 5.66 5.97 2.26
CA VAL A 102 6.29 4.80 2.91
C VAL A 102 6.89 5.22 4.24
N PHE A 103 6.34 4.69 5.33
CA PHE A 103 6.83 4.90 6.68
C PHE A 103 7.59 3.66 7.16
N PRO A 104 8.93 3.72 7.27
CA PRO A 104 9.69 2.63 7.88
C PRO A 104 9.26 2.45 9.34
N PHE A 105 9.27 1.21 9.81
CA PHE A 105 8.84 0.85 11.15
C PHE A 105 10.02 0.32 11.97
N ASN A 106 10.35 0.99 13.07
CA ASN A 106 11.30 0.47 14.03
C ASN A 106 10.58 -0.42 15.06
N PRO A 107 10.78 -1.75 15.07
CA PRO A 107 10.07 -2.65 15.97
C PRO A 107 10.46 -2.47 17.45
N THR A 108 11.54 -1.75 17.77
CA THR A 108 11.92 -1.47 19.16
C THR A 108 11.12 -0.31 19.77
N GLN A 109 10.30 0.39 18.98
CA GLN A 109 9.50 1.54 19.41
C GLN A 109 8.04 1.16 19.68
N GLY A 110 7.81 0.03 20.35
CA GLY A 110 6.48 -0.45 20.72
C GLY A 110 5.85 -1.34 19.65
N PHE A 111 6.21 -2.62 19.67
CA PHE A 111 5.67 -3.64 18.79
C PHE A 111 5.22 -4.88 19.57
N TRP A 112 4.10 -5.47 19.16
CA TRP A 112 3.64 -6.78 19.62
C TRP A 112 2.89 -7.51 18.49
N SER A 113 3.04 -8.83 18.44
CA SER A 113 2.29 -9.72 17.54
C SER A 113 1.82 -10.95 18.30
N SER A 114 0.59 -11.38 18.03
CA SER A 114 0.03 -12.63 18.56
C SER A 114 0.60 -13.88 17.88
N ARG A 115 1.15 -13.71 16.68
CA ARG A 115 1.90 -14.74 15.96
C ARG A 115 3.35 -14.63 16.43
N GLN A 116 3.74 -15.48 17.38
CA GLN A 116 5.15 -15.75 17.69
C GLN A 116 5.69 -16.78 16.72
#